data_AF-A0A932GCL0-F1
#
_entry.id   AF-A0A932GCL0-F1
#
_cell.length_a   1.000
_cell.length_b   1.000
_cell.length_c   1.000
_cell.angle_alpha   90.00
_cell.angle_beta   90.00
_cell.angle_gamma   90.00
#
_symmetry.space_group_name_H-M   'P 1'
#
loop_
_entity.id
_entity.type
_entity.pdbx_description
1 polymer ?
#
loop_
_entity_poly.entity_id
_entity_poly.type
_entity_poly.pdbx_seq_one_letter_code
_entity_poly.pdbx_strand_id
1 'polypeptide(L)' 'MSNYVRIFDTTLRDGEQSPGATMTSAEKLEVARALARMGVDII' A
#
# COMPACT_ATOMS: atom_id res chain seq x y z
N MET A 1 2.35 -17.46 -22.21
CA MET A 1 1.74 -16.55 -21.22
C MET A 1 2.81 -16.08 -20.25
N SER A 2 2.80 -14.81 -19.86
CA SER A 2 3.61 -14.33 -18.74
C SER A 2 3.02 -14.86 -17.44
N ASN A 3 3.80 -15.59 -16.62
CA ASN A 3 3.41 -16.08 -15.29
C ASN A 3 3.49 -14.96 -14.22
N TYR A 4 3.32 -13.71 -14.63
CA TYR A 4 3.43 -12.57 -13.74
C TYR A 4 2.17 -12.40 -12.90
N VAL A 5 2.33 -12.36 -11.58
CA VAL A 5 1.27 -12.05 -10.62
C VAL A 5 1.36 -10.58 -10.28
N ARG A 6 0.28 -9.84 -10.53
CA ARG A 6 0.18 -8.43 -10.13
C ARG A 6 -0.27 -8.32 -8.68
N ILE A 7 0.37 -7.43 -7.93
CA ILE A 7 0.06 -7.14 -6.54
C ILE A 7 -0.75 -5.84 -6.48
N PHE A 8 -1.99 -5.95 -6.02
CA PHE A 8 -2.88 -4.83 -5.71
C PHE A 8 -2.92 -4.69 -4.19
N ASP A 9 -2.21 -3.70 -3.66
CA ASP A 9 -2.13 -3.42 -2.23
C ASP A 9 -3.21 -2.41 -1.83
N THR A 10 -3.93 -2.65 -0.73
CA THR A 10 -4.99 -1.76 -0.24
C THR A 10 -4.66 -1.10 1.10
N THR A 11 -3.40 -1.17 1.54
CA THR A 11 -2.97 -0.76 2.89
C THR A 11 -3.36 0.68 3.21
N LEU A 12 -3.23 1.62 2.27
CA LEU A 12 -3.51 3.04 2.52
C LEU A 12 -5.00 3.36 2.65
N ARG A 13 -5.89 2.45 2.22
CA ARG A 13 -7.35 2.61 2.24
C ARG A 13 -8.00 1.69 3.25
N ASP A 14 -7.79 0.39 3.16
CA ASP A 14 -8.42 -0.58 4.05
C ASP A 14 -7.72 -0.56 5.43
N GLY A 15 -6.40 -0.31 5.44
CA GLY A 15 -5.64 -0.15 6.67
C GLY A 15 -6.14 1.01 7.51
N GLU A 16 -6.41 2.18 6.92
CA GLU A 16 -6.91 3.34 7.69
C GLU A 16 -8.32 3.16 8.24
N GLN A 17 -9.12 2.27 7.64
CA GLN A 17 -10.46 1.93 8.11
C GLN A 17 -10.45 0.98 9.32
N SER A 18 -9.31 0.38 9.62
CA SER A 18 -9.16 -0.49 10.78
C SER A 18 -9.10 0.33 12.08
N PRO A 19 -9.79 -0.08 13.16
CA PRO A 19 -9.76 0.63 14.44
C PRO A 19 -8.33 0.81 14.96
N GLY A 20 -7.95 2.05 15.25
CA GLY A 20 -6.62 2.37 15.78
C GLY A 20 -5.48 2.40 14.75
N ALA A 21 -5.76 2.23 13.46
CA ALA A 21 -4.77 2.25 12.38
C ALA A 21 -4.84 3.51 11.51
N THR A 22 -5.32 4.63 12.07
CA THR A 22 -5.40 5.90 11.36
C THR A 22 -4.00 6.42 11.02
N MET A 23 -3.79 6.87 9.79
CA MET A 23 -2.52 7.40 9.31
C MET A 23 -2.65 8.87 8.95
N THR A 24 -1.69 9.67 9.37
CA THR A 24 -1.48 11.03 8.86
C THR A 24 -1.03 10.98 7.39
N SER A 25 -1.16 12.10 6.68
CA SER A 25 -0.68 12.20 5.29
C SER A 25 0.82 11.91 5.16
N ALA A 26 1.63 12.22 6.17
CA ALA A 26 3.06 11.94 6.18
C ALA A 26 3.34 10.44 6.29
N GLU A 27 2.66 9.74 7.21
CA GLU A 27 2.77 8.29 7.37
C GLU A 27 2.29 7.55 6.12
N LYS A 28 1.18 7.99 5.51
CA LYS A 28 0.71 7.43 4.23
C LYS A 28 1.78 7.53 3.14
N LEU A 29 2.48 8.66 3.05
CA LEU A 29 3.54 8.86 2.06
C LEU A 29 4.76 7.98 2.34
N GLU A 30 5.09 7.75 3.60
CA GLU A 30 6.16 6.83 3.98
C GLU A 30 5.84 5.38 3.58
N VAL A 31 4.63 4.91 3.90
CA VAL A 31 4.14 3.58 3.52
C VAL A 31 4.06 3.43 2.00
N ALA A 32 3.51 4.43 1.28
CA ALA A 32 3.44 4.42 -0.19
C ALA A 32 4.83 4.27 -0.82
N ARG A 33 5.83 5.00 -0.31
CA ARG A 33 7.22 4.89 -0.79
C ARG A 33 7.83 3.52 -0.50
N ALA A 34 7.49 2.91 0.64
CA ALA A 34 7.94 1.56 0.97
C ALA A 34 7.33 0.52 0.02
N LEU A 35 6.01 0.56 -0.20
CA LEU A 35 5.30 -0.31 -1.15
C LEU A 35 5.85 -0.16 -2.58
N ALA A 36 6.10 1.07 -3.02
CA ALA A 36 6.69 1.35 -4.33
C ALA A 36 8.11 0.76 -4.47
N ARG A 37 8.95 0.85 -3.43
CA ARG A 37 10.30 0.25 -3.42
C ARG A 37 10.27 -1.28 -3.47
N MET A 38 9.19 -1.91 -2.98
CA MET A 38 9.00 -3.36 -3.05
C MET A 38 8.48 -3.84 -4.41
N GLY A 39 8.18 -2.93 -5.34
CA GLY A 39 7.70 -3.27 -6.67
C GLY A 39 6.23 -3.70 -6.70
N VAL A 40 5.42 -3.20 -5.77
CA VAL A 40 3.95 -3.37 -5.82
C VAL A 40 3.41 -2.68 -7.07
N ASP A 41 2.55 -3.36 -7.83
CA ASP A 41 2.02 -2.83 -9.09
C ASP A 41 1.04 -1.68 -8.89
N ILE A 42 0.22 -1.76 -7.84
CA ILE A 42 -0.85 -0.81 -7.56
C ILE A 42 -0.99 -0.66 -6.04
N ILE A 43 -1.03 0.59 -5.57
CA ILE A 43 -1.14 1.01 -4.16
C ILE A 43 -2.38 1.88 -4.00
#